data_AF-A0A1V5M0B2-F1
#
_entry.id   AF-A0A1V5M0B2-F1
#
_cell.length_a   1.000
_cell.length_b   1.000
_cell.length_c   1.000
_cell.angle_alpha   90.00
_cell.angle_beta   90.00
_cell.angle_gamma   90.00
#
_symmetry.space_group_name_H-M   'P 1'
#
loop_
_entity.id
_entity.type
_entity.pdbx_description
1 polymer ?
#
loop_
_entity_poly.entity_id
_entity_poly.type
_entity_poly.pdbx_seq_one_letter_code
_entity_poly.pdbx_strand_id
1 'polypeptide(L)' 'MQSSCFTRHPTSPVLTPADLPFQVNGVLNPGVACVDGDILLLLRVEDRQGIAHLRVARSANGIDHWRIADQPLLEPDLPA' A
#
# COMPACT_ATOMS: atom_id res chain seq x y z
N MET A 1 -26.70 21.23 9.10
CA MET A 1 -25.45 20.57 9.54
C MET A 1 -25.30 19.31 8.71
N GLN A 2 -24.31 19.26 7.80
CA GLN A 2 -24.06 18.03 7.05
C GLN A 2 -23.31 17.05 7.94
N SER A 3 -23.94 15.93 8.24
CA SER A 3 -23.29 14.76 8.85
C SER A 3 -22.36 14.14 7.82
N SER A 4 -21.12 13.84 8.18
CA SER A 4 -20.16 13.18 7.29
C SER A 4 -20.72 11.85 6.78
N CYS A 5 -20.76 11.63 5.46
CA CYS A 5 -21.13 10.36 4.85
C CYS A 5 -20.05 9.28 4.98
N PHE A 6 -18.88 9.64 5.52
CA PHE A 6 -17.78 8.72 5.79
C PHE A 6 -17.39 8.75 7.26
N THR A 7 -17.12 7.58 7.81
CA THR A 7 -16.57 7.41 9.16
C THR A 7 -15.17 6.82 9.04
N ARG A 8 -14.21 7.39 9.78
CA ARG A 8 -12.85 6.85 9.82
C ARG A 8 -12.90 5.47 10.49
N HIS A 9 -12.28 4.48 9.86
CA HIS A 9 -12.20 3.15 10.45
C HIS A 9 -11.35 3.20 11.74
N PRO A 10 -11.77 2.57 12.86
CA PRO A 10 -11.08 2.68 14.15
C PRO A 10 -9.65 2.14 14.12
N THR A 11 -9.34 1.22 13.21
CA THR A 11 -7.98 0.65 13.05
C THR A 11 -7.12 1.44 12.05
N SER A 12 -7.53 2.64 11.62
CA SER A 12 -6.71 3.45 10.73
C SER A 12 -5.38 3.84 11.41
N PRO A 13 -4.23 3.79 10.71
CA PRO A 13 -4.06 3.48 9.28
C PRO A 13 -4.15 1.97 8.96
N VAL A 14 -4.63 1.64 7.75
CA VAL A 14 -4.74 0.23 7.28
C VAL A 14 -3.39 -0.45 7.04
N LEU A 15 -2.34 0.34 6.81
CA LEU A 15 -0.95 -0.09 6.68
C LEU A 15 -0.02 0.99 7.25
N THR A 16 1.05 0.54 7.87
CA THR A 16 2.15 1.35 8.40
C THR A 16 3.49 0.83 7.85
N PRO A 17 4.59 1.60 7.94
CA PRO A 17 5.92 1.11 7.60
C PRO A 17 6.32 -0.19 8.31
N ALA A 18 5.80 -0.45 9.51
CA ALA A 18 6.10 -1.64 10.30
C ALA A 18 5.43 -2.92 9.76
N ASP A 19 4.40 -2.78 8.92
CA ASP A 19 3.68 -3.91 8.32
C ASP A 19 4.39 -4.45 7.06
N LEU A 20 5.35 -3.70 6.51
CA LEU A 20 6.08 -4.12 5.31
C LEU A 20 7.20 -5.11 5.70
N PRO A 21 7.49 -6.11 4.85
CA PRO A 21 8.54 -7.11 5.12
C PRO A 21 9.97 -6.55 5.00
N PHE A 22 10.12 -5.24 4.84
CA PHE A 22 11.39 -4.54 4.66
C PHE A 22 11.27 -3.11 5.21
N GLN A 23 12.42 -2.49 5.46
CA GLN A 23 12.48 -1.19 6.12
C GLN A 23 12.31 -0.04 5.12
N VAL A 24 11.37 0.86 5.43
CA VAL A 24 11.00 2.00 4.58
C VAL A 24 10.85 3.25 5.43
N ASN A 25 10.92 4.43 4.79
CA ASN A 25 10.57 5.69 5.45
C ASN A 25 9.06 5.88 5.52
N GLY A 26 8.33 5.46 4.47
CA GLY A 26 6.90 5.68 4.38
C GLY A 26 6.18 4.73 3.42
N VAL A 27 4.91 4.48 3.72
CA VAL A 27 3.95 3.83 2.83
C VAL A 27 2.69 4.70 2.81
N LEU A 28 2.35 5.22 1.63
CA LEU A 28 1.31 6.24 1.50
C LEU A 28 0.72 6.27 0.09
N ASN A 29 -0.31 7.08 -0.08
CA ASN A 29 -0.95 7.43 -1.34
C ASN A 29 -1.22 6.22 -2.28
N PRO A 30 -1.89 5.15 -1.80
CA PRO A 30 -2.10 3.99 -2.63
C PRO A 30 -3.16 4.25 -3.71
N GLY A 31 -2.93 3.72 -4.90
CA GLY A 31 -4.05 3.42 -5.82
C GLY A 31 -4.84 2.22 -5.31
N VAL A 32 -6.13 2.11 -5.66
CA VAL A 32 -6.98 0.98 -5.24
C VAL A 32 -7.81 0.43 -6.40
N ALA A 33 -7.93 -0.89 -6.48
CA ALA A 33 -8.77 -1.59 -7.46
C ALA A 33 -9.26 -2.94 -6.91
N CYS A 34 -10.33 -3.47 -7.48
CA CYS A 34 -10.71 -4.87 -7.29
C CYS A 34 -10.12 -5.70 -8.43
N VAL A 35 -9.31 -6.72 -8.11
CA VAL A 35 -8.58 -7.54 -9.08
C VAL A 35 -8.65 -9.00 -8.64
N ASP A 36 -9.23 -9.86 -9.48
CA ASP A 36 -9.40 -11.29 -9.21
C ASP A 36 -10.14 -11.60 -7.90
N GLY A 37 -11.08 -10.73 -7.51
CA GLY A 37 -11.86 -10.87 -6.27
C GLY A 37 -11.18 -10.33 -5.00
N ASP A 38 -9.93 -9.86 -5.09
CA ASP A 38 -9.23 -9.17 -4.00
C ASP A 38 -9.32 -7.65 -4.15
N ILE A 39 -9.29 -6.94 -3.03
CA ILE A 39 -8.93 -5.52 -2.99
C ILE A 39 -7.41 -5.41 -3.09
N LEU A 40 -6.95 -4.74 -4.14
CA LEU A 40 -5.55 -4.44 -4.39
C LEU A 40 -5.27 -2.99 -4.01
N LEU A 41 -4.21 -2.76 -3.23
CA LEU A 41 -3.56 -1.47 -3.08
C LEU A 41 -2.26 -1.45 -3.88
N LEU A 42 -2.11 -0.43 -4.71
CA LEU A 42 -0.85 -0.07 -5.36
C LEU A 42 -0.17 0.98 -4.50
N LEU A 43 0.64 0.51 -3.55
CA LEU A 43 1.31 1.33 -2.54
C LEU A 43 2.41 2.17 -3.20
N ARG A 44 2.48 3.45 -2.85
CA ARG A 44 3.72 4.23 -3.01
C ARG A 44 4.55 4.07 -1.75
N VAL A 45 5.72 3.47 -1.90
CA VAL A 45 6.67 3.25 -0.82
C VAL A 45 7.89 4.14 -1.02
N GLU A 46 8.26 4.87 0.02
CA GLU A 46 9.51 5.64 0.07
C GLU A 46 10.56 4.82 0.84
N ASP A 47 11.62 4.41 0.15
CA ASP A 47 12.73 3.71 0.80
C ASP A 47 13.61 4.66 1.64
N ARG A 48 14.63 4.11 2.30
CA ARG A 48 15.53 4.88 3.16
C ARG A 48 16.47 5.84 2.42
N GLN A 49 16.56 5.73 1.10
CA GLN A 49 17.29 6.66 0.25
C GLN A 49 16.39 7.82 -0.22
N GLY A 50 15.10 7.80 0.13
CA GLY A 50 14.11 8.78 -0.32
C GLY A 50 13.56 8.48 -1.71
N ILE A 51 13.84 7.30 -2.27
CA ILE A 51 13.37 6.90 -3.60
C ILE A 51 11.99 6.25 -3.46
N ALA A 52 11.05 6.71 -4.29
CA ALA A 52 9.71 6.15 -4.33
C ALA A 52 9.64 4.99 -5.33
N HIS A 53 9.05 3.87 -4.92
CA HIS A 53 8.72 2.74 -5.79
C HIS A 53 7.31 2.23 -5.51
N LEU A 54 6.76 1.46 -6.46
CA LEU A 54 5.40 0.91 -6.35
C LEU A 54 5.44 -0.53 -5.85
N ARG A 55 4.59 -0.85 -4.87
CA ARG A 55 4.42 -2.20 -4.30
C ARG A 55 2.96 -2.61 -4.37
N VAL A 56 2.71 -3.90 -4.61
CA VAL A 56 1.35 -4.45 -4.56
C VAL A 56 1.06 -4.98 -3.16
N ALA A 57 -0.09 -4.63 -2.61
CA ALA A 57 -0.68 -5.29 -1.45
C ALA A 57 -2.10 -5.77 -1.76
N ARG A 58 -2.46 -6.98 -1.32
CA ARG A 58 -3.79 -7.57 -1.56
C ARG A 58 -4.46 -7.96 -0.26
N SER A 59 -5.76 -7.70 -0.15
CA SER A 59 -6.61 -8.10 0.95
C SER A 59 -7.97 -8.56 0.41
N ALA A 60 -8.58 -9.57 1.04
CA ALA A 60 -9.91 -10.03 0.66
C ALA A 60 -11.01 -9.02 1.03
N ASN A 61 -10.77 -8.14 2.02
CA ASN A 61 -11.77 -7.20 2.53
C ASN A 61 -11.35 -5.72 2.40
N GLY A 62 -10.08 -5.44 2.08
CA GLY A 62 -9.55 -4.09 1.95
C GLY A 62 -9.32 -3.36 3.28
N ILE A 63 -9.30 -4.08 4.41
CA ILE A 63 -9.15 -3.53 5.76
C ILE A 63 -7.89 -4.09 6.42
N ASP A 64 -7.71 -5.41 6.40
CA ASP A 64 -6.66 -6.11 7.13
C ASP A 64 -6.05 -7.28 6.33
N HIS A 65 -5.16 -8.04 6.98
CA HIS A 65 -4.52 -9.24 6.44
C HIS A 65 -3.88 -9.05 5.05
N TRP A 66 -3.24 -7.90 4.87
CA TRP A 66 -2.58 -7.52 3.63
C TRP A 66 -1.43 -8.49 3.30
N ARG A 67 -1.50 -9.10 2.12
CA ARG A 67 -0.40 -9.82 1.49
C ARG A 67 0.39 -8.82 0.64
N ILE A 68 1.60 -8.46 1.08
CA ILE A 68 2.44 -7.43 0.46
C ILE A 68 3.54 -8.10 -0.36
N ALA A 69 3.75 -7.65 -1.60
CA ALA A 69 4.76 -8.20 -2.49
C ALA A 69 6.19 -7.84 -2.04
N ASP A 70 7.07 -8.85 -2.05
CA ASP A 70 8.49 -8.73 -1.68
C ASP A 70 9.35 -8.03 -2.72
N GLN A 71 8.84 -7.82 -3.94
CA GLN A 71 9.50 -7.03 -4.98
C GLN A 71 8.64 -5.84 -5.44
N PRO A 72 9.26 -4.75 -5.94
CA PRO A 72 8.55 -3.68 -6.62
C PRO A 72 7.74 -4.18 -7.82
N LEU A 73 6.61 -3.54 -8.11
CA LEU A 73 5.81 -3.85 -9.31
C LEU A 73 6.52 -3.41 -10.60
N LEU A 74 7.22 -2.28 -10.52
CA LEU A 74 7.97 -1.69 -11.61
C LEU A 74 9.41 -1.52 -11.14
N GLU A 75 10.34 -2.06 -11.91
CA GLU A 75 11.77 -1.81 -11.73
C GLU A 75 12.25 -0.80 -12.79
N PRO A 76 13.25 0.03 -12.46
CA PRO A 76 13.88 0.88 -13.46
C PRO A 76 14.55 0.02 -14.54
N ASP A 77 14.36 0.37 -15.80
CA ASP A 77 15.10 -0.21 -16.92
C ASP A 77 16.52 0.40 -16.95
N LEU A 78 17.42 -0.14 -16.12
CA LEU A 78 18.82 0.27 -16.07
C LEU A 78 19.65 -0.58 -17.04
N PRO A 79 20.53 0.05 -17.86
CA PRO A 79 21.48 -0.71 -18.64
C PRO A 79 22.42 -1.50 -17.73
N ALA A 80 22.81 -2.71 -18.19
CA ALA A 80 23.68 -3.65 -17.50
C ALA A 80 25.10 -3.11 -17.25
#